data_AF-A0A382BU67-F1
#
_entry.id   AF-A0A382BU67-F1
#
_cell.length_a   1.000
_cell.length_b   1.000
_cell.length_c   1.000
_cell.angle_alpha   90.00
_cell.angle_beta   90.00
_cell.angle_gamma   90.00
#
_symmetry.space_group_name_H-M   'P 1'
#
loop_
_entity.id
_entity.type
_entity.pdbx_description
1 polymer ?
#
loop_
_entity_poly.entity_id
_entity_poly.type
_entity_poly.pdbx_seq_one_letter_code
_entity_poly.pdbx_strand_id
1 'polypeptide(L)'
;MQTKEILQFVQDHDTFLITYYAKKHDEIITRRGTWTKPNTDTKGKYQVMNGNDVFFYWDLNAKPNKNGNQWRQATNPTRCEVA
;
A
#
# COMPACT_ATOMS: atom_id res chain seq x y z
N MET A 1 2.66 14.54 -2.31
CA MET A 1 1.84 14.60 -1.08
C MET A 1 2.75 14.39 0.12
N GLN A 2 2.39 14.96 1.26
CA GLN A 2 3.04 14.66 2.52
C GLN A 2 2.61 13.27 3.02
N THR A 3 3.49 12.56 3.71
CA THR A 3 3.26 11.19 4.22
C THR A 3 2.01 11.08 5.09
N LYS A 4 1.72 12.12 5.89
CA LYS A 4 0.51 12.19 6.73
C LYS A 4 -0.77 12.22 5.88
N GLU A 5 -0.76 12.94 4.76
CA GLU A 5 -1.91 13.00 3.84
C GLU A 5 -2.16 11.63 3.22
N ILE A 6 -1.10 10.94 2.80
CA ILE A 6 -1.20 9.59 2.23
C ILE A 6 -1.74 8.60 3.28
N LEU A 7 -1.24 8.66 4.52
CA LEU A 7 -1.70 7.78 5.60
C LEU A 7 -3.18 7.99 5.91
N GLN A 8 -3.61 9.25 6.03
CA GLN A 8 -5.03 9.57 6.24
C GLN A 8 -5.86 9.07 5.05
N PHE A 9 -5.41 9.32 3.83
CA PHE A 9 -6.09 8.90 2.61
C PHE A 9 -6.34 7.39 2.56
N VAL A 10 -5.31 6.57 2.79
CA VAL A 10 -5.46 5.10 2.72
C VAL A 10 -6.33 4.56 3.85
N GLN A 11 -6.44 5.26 4.98
CA GLN A 11 -7.28 4.85 6.12
C GLN A 11 -8.75 5.22 5.92
N ASP A 12 -9.04 6.31 5.21
CA ASP A 12 -10.40 6.83 5.01
C ASP A 12 -11.13 6.19 3.83
N HIS A 13 -10.41 5.51 2.93
CA HIS A 13 -10.98 4.91 1.73
C HIS A 13 -10.95 3.38 1.79
N ASP A 14 -12.09 2.75 1.55
CA ASP A 14 -12.21 1.29 1.51
C ASP A 14 -11.25 0.66 0.51
N THR A 15 -11.09 1.30 -0.65
CA THR A 15 -10.13 0.91 -1.69
C THR A 15 -9.43 2.14 -2.25
N PHE A 16 -8.14 2.01 -2.56
CA PHE A 16 -7.31 3.07 -3.12
C PHE A 16 -6.36 2.55 -4.19
N LEU A 17 -5.92 3.46 -5.04
CA LEU A 17 -4.76 3.29 -5.91
C LEU A 17 -3.56 3.92 -5.22
N ILE A 18 -2.44 3.20 -5.15
CA ILE A 18 -1.17 3.70 -4.59
C ILE A 18 -0.07 3.56 -5.64
N THR A 19 0.60 4.68 -5.94
CA THR A 19 1.67 4.76 -6.94
C THR A 19 3.02 4.96 -6.26
N TYR A 20 4.01 4.15 -6.63
CA TYR A 20 5.35 4.18 -6.06
C TYR A 20 6.37 3.55 -7.01
N TYR A 21 7.65 3.87 -6.79
CA TYR A 21 8.75 3.23 -7.50
C TYR A 21 9.08 1.87 -6.86
N ALA A 22 8.89 0.79 -7.62
CA ALA A 22 9.13 -0.57 -7.17
C ALA A 22 10.53 -1.03 -7.57
N LYS A 23 11.48 -0.93 -6.63
CA LYS A 23 12.89 -1.30 -6.82
C LYS A 23 13.11 -2.68 -7.46
N LYS A 24 12.28 -3.67 -7.14
CA LYS A 24 12.37 -5.03 -7.71
C LYS A 24 12.14 -5.07 -9.22
N HIS A 25 11.32 -4.15 -9.72
CA HIS A 25 10.89 -4.09 -11.12
C HIS A 25 11.55 -2.93 -11.87
N ASP A 26 12.25 -2.03 -11.17
CA ASP A 26 12.85 -0.81 -11.73
C ASP A 26 11.84 0.07 -12.48
N GLU A 27 10.61 0.14 -11.97
CA GLU A 27 9.50 0.87 -12.60
C GLU A 27 8.60 1.56 -11.56
N ILE A 28 7.94 2.63 -12.00
CA ILE A 28 6.86 3.25 -11.26
C ILE A 28 5.59 2.43 -11.53
N ILE A 29 4.97 1.92 -10.47
CA ILE A 29 3.77 1.10 -10.56
C ILE A 29 2.64 1.69 -9.75
N THR A 30 1.42 1.46 -10.21
CA THR A 30 0.19 1.74 -9.46
C THR A 30 -0.45 0.43 -9.06
N ARG A 31 -0.81 0.28 -7.78
CA ARG A 31 -1.47 -0.90 -7.23
C ARG A 31 -2.82 -0.53 -6.64
N ARG A 32 -3.80 -1.42 -6.79
CA ARG A 32 -5.11 -1.30 -6.17
C ARG A 32 -5.09 -2.07 -4.85
N GLY A 33 -5.40 -1.40 -3.75
CA GLY A 33 -5.32 -2.00 -2.43
C GLY A 33 -6.35 -1.49 -1.44
N THR A 34 -6.40 -2.15 -0.30
CA THR A 34 -7.21 -1.79 0.86
C THR A 34 -6.31 -1.68 2.08
N TRP A 35 -6.67 -0.83 3.03
CA TRP A 35 -5.91 -0.70 4.27
C TRP A 35 -6.15 -1.90 5.17
N THR A 36 -7.42 -2.30 5.32
CA THR A 36 -7.80 -3.49 6.07
C THR A 36 -7.85 -4.70 5.15
N LYS A 37 -7.27 -5.82 5.57
CA LYS A 37 -7.35 -7.09 4.83
C LYS A 37 -8.82 -7.52 4.71
N PRO A 38 -9.29 -7.91 3.51
CA PRO A 38 -10.67 -8.34 3.30
C PRO A 38 -11.12 -9.44 4.26
N ASN A 39 -12.36 -9.33 4.73
CA ASN A 39 -13.01 -10.28 5.65
C ASN A 39 -12.29 -10.45 7.01
N THR A 40 -11.51 -9.46 7.43
CA THR A 40 -10.80 -9.46 8.72
C THR A 40 -10.71 -8.04 9.27
N ASP A 41 -10.36 -7.89 10.54
CA ASP A 41 -10.00 -6.59 11.14
C ASP A 41 -8.50 -6.31 11.09
N THR A 42 -7.72 -7.10 10.33
CA THR A 42 -6.27 -6.93 10.25
C THR A 42 -5.94 -5.71 9.39
N LYS A 43 -5.51 -4.64 10.06
CA LYS A 43 -5.12 -3.39 9.41
C LYS A 43 -3.71 -3.46 8.84
N GLY A 44 -3.49 -2.67 7.80
CA GLY A 44 -2.19 -2.30 7.28
C GLY A 44 -1.37 -1.53 8.30
N LYS A 45 -0.16 -1.15 7.90
CA LYS A 45 0.78 -0.47 8.79
C LYS A 45 1.56 0.58 8.03
N TYR A 46 1.81 1.70 8.69
CA TYR A 46 2.81 2.68 8.27
C TYR A 46 4.01 2.61 9.22
N GLN A 47 5.22 2.66 8.67
CA GLN A 47 6.46 2.77 9.44
C GLN A 47 7.56 3.43 8.62
N VAL A 48 8.46 4.15 9.30
CA VAL A 48 9.68 4.66 8.70
C VAL A 48 10.76 3.58 8.80
N MET A 49 11.36 3.20 7.67
CA MET A 49 12.48 2.24 7.60
C MET A 49 13.63 2.85 6.82
N ASN A 50 14.81 2.95 7.45
CA ASN A 50 16.02 3.52 6.85
C ASN A 50 15.76 4.89 6.19
N GLY A 51 15.00 5.76 6.89
CA GLY A 51 14.63 7.09 6.40
C GLY A 51 13.56 7.12 5.29
N ASN A 52 12.98 5.98 4.92
CA ASN A 52 11.92 5.90 3.92
C ASN A 52 10.57 5.61 4.57
N ASP A 53 9.52 6.25 4.06
CA ASP A 53 8.14 6.00 4.45
C ASP A 53 7.65 4.70 3.80
N VAL A 54 7.21 3.75 4.61
CA VAL A 54 6.76 2.45 4.11
C VAL A 54 5.35 2.13 4.57
N PHE A 55 4.49 1.89 3.58
CA PHE A 55 3.09 1.55 3.75
C PHE A 55 2.87 0.09 3.41
N PHE A 56 2.36 -0.66 4.37
CA PHE A 56 1.91 -2.03 4.21
C PHE A 56 0.40 -2.03 4.01
N TYR A 57 -0.04 -2.56 2.87
CA TYR A 57 -1.44 -2.60 2.48
C TYR A 57 -1.77 -3.95 1.82
N TRP A 58 -3.05 -4.30 1.79
CA TRP A 58 -3.51 -5.50 1.11
C TRP A 58 -3.74 -5.19 -0.36
N ASP A 59 -2.98 -5.81 -1.27
CA ASP A 59 -3.12 -5.59 -2.72
C ASP A 59 -4.17 -6.55 -3.28
N LEU A 60 -5.23 -6.02 -3.89
CA LEU A 60 -6.35 -6.81 -4.41
C LEU A 60 -6.00 -7.62 -5.66
N ASN A 61 -4.99 -7.20 -6.42
CA ASN A 61 -4.58 -7.80 -7.69
C ASN A 61 -3.28 -8.62 -7.56
N ALA A 62 -2.65 -8.60 -6.39
CA ALA A 62 -1.46 -9.37 -6.11
C ALA A 62 -1.74 -10.88 -6.18
N LYS A 63 -0.86 -11.63 -6.86
CA LYS A 63 -0.83 -13.09 -6.68
C LYS A 63 -0.53 -13.40 -5.19
N PRO A 64 -1.35 -14.23 -4.51
CA PRO A 64 -1.09 -14.63 -3.14
C PRO A 64 0.25 -15.34 -3.00
N ASN A 65 0.92 -15.15 -1.85
CA ASN A 65 2.09 -15.96 -1.52
C ASN A 65 1.70 -17.37 -1.04
N LYS A 66 2.68 -18.21 -0.66
CA LYS A 66 2.45 -19.58 -0.18
C LYS A 66 1.47 -19.71 1.00
N ASN A 67 1.24 -18.62 1.75
CA ASN A 67 0.32 -18.56 2.88
C ASN A 67 -1.01 -17.85 2.52
N GLY A 68 -1.30 -17.65 1.23
CA GLY A 68 -2.50 -16.95 0.76
C GLY A 68 -2.49 -15.43 1.00
N ASN A 69 -1.35 -14.83 1.38
CA ASN A 69 -1.29 -13.41 1.71
C ASN A 69 -0.95 -12.54 0.50
N GLN A 70 -1.66 -11.43 0.37
CA GLN A 70 -1.48 -10.43 -0.68
C GLN A 70 -0.96 -9.08 -0.13
N TRP A 71 -0.41 -9.06 1.09
CA TRP A 71 0.27 -7.88 1.62
C TRP A 71 1.39 -7.41 0.70
N ARG A 72 1.47 -6.11 0.46
CA ARG A 72 2.53 -5.44 -0.30
C ARG A 72 3.04 -4.23 0.45
N GLN A 73 4.25 -3.81 0.11
CA GLN A 73 4.85 -2.59 0.62
C GLN A 73 4.95 -1.56 -0.52
N ALA A 74 4.52 -0.33 -0.24
CA ALA A 74 4.86 0.85 -1.03
C ALA A 74 5.88 1.68 -0.23
N THR A 75 7.04 1.93 -0.83
CA THR A 75 8.09 2.75 -0.25
C THR A 75 8.07 4.11 -0.92
N ASN A 76 8.01 5.19 -0.13
CA ASN A 76 7.89 6.58 -0.57
C ASN A 76 6.84 6.75 -1.68
N PRO A 77 5.57 6.39 -1.43
CA PRO A 77 4.52 6.55 -2.42
C PRO A 77 4.40 8.01 -2.86
N THR A 78 4.27 8.22 -4.17
CA THR A 78 4.23 9.55 -4.77
C THR A 78 2.80 10.04 -4.96
N ARG A 79 1.84 9.11 -5.09
CA ARG A 79 0.43 9.41 -5.34
C ARG A 79 -0.51 8.35 -4.75
N CYS A 80 -1.65 8.78 -4.22
CA CYS A 80 -2.79 7.96 -3.86
C CYS A 80 -4.07 8.58 -4.39
N GLU A 81 -4.95 7.76 -4.92
CA GLU A 81 -6.20 8.15 -5.59
C GLU A 81 -7.30 7.16 -5.23
N VAL A 82 -8.56 7.57 -5.38
CA VAL A 82 -9.71 6.67 -5.22
C VAL A 82 -9.67 5.63 -6.34
N ALA A 83 -9.96 4.37 -6.01
CA ALA A 83 -9.87 3.21 -6.92
C ALA A 83 -11.18 2.81 -7.58
#